data_AF-A0A3M1JE35-F1
#
_entry.id   AF-A0A3M1JE35-F1
#
_cell.length_a   1.000
_cell.length_b   1.000
_cell.length_c   1.000
_cell.angle_alpha   90.00
_cell.angle_beta   90.00
_cell.angle_gamma   90.00
#
_symmetry.space_group_name_H-M   'P 1'
#
loop_
_entity.id
_entity.type
_entity.pdbx_description
1 polymer ?
#
loop_
_entity_poly.entity_id
_entity_poly.type
_entity_poly.pdbx_seq_one_letter_code
_entity_poly.pdbx_strand_id
1 'polypeptide(L)'
;MMKKKGFELSMNVIIVAAIALIVLVVVILIFTGKVKSVNKDLDSCTSKGGMCEPNHGGLQPCGPDKAPVTATCPDNQVCCISLL
;
A
#
# COMPACT_ATOMS: atom_id res chain seq x y z
N MET A 1 36.80 8.89 47.07
CA MET A 1 35.37 8.57 46.97
C MET A 1 34.86 8.93 45.58
N MET A 2 34.73 7.96 44.66
CA MET A 2 34.19 8.22 43.31
C MET A 2 32.68 8.46 43.40
N LYS A 3 32.25 9.70 43.19
CA LYS A 3 30.83 10.03 42.95
C LYS A 3 30.40 9.41 41.62
N LYS A 4 29.53 8.39 41.63
CA LYS A 4 28.81 7.89 40.46
C LYS A 4 27.91 9.01 39.90
N LYS A 5 28.44 9.86 39.01
CA LYS A 5 27.69 10.92 38.29
C LYS A 5 27.04 10.45 36.97
N GLY A 6 26.99 9.13 36.72
CA GLY A 6 26.53 8.56 35.44
C GLY A 6 25.10 8.01 35.41
N PHE A 7 24.38 8.01 36.55
CA PHE A 7 23.07 7.34 36.63
C PHE A 7 21.89 8.24 36.21
N GLU A 8 22.05 9.56 36.33
CA GLU A 8 20.99 10.55 36.08
C GLU A 8 20.67 10.69 34.58
N LEU A 9 21.70 10.61 33.73
CA LEU A 9 21.54 10.55 32.28
C LEU A 9 20.88 9.24 31.81
N SER A 10 21.16 8.12 32.49
CA SER A 10 20.66 6.80 32.11
C SER A 10 19.13 6.73 32.11
N MET A 11 18.48 7.24 33.16
CA MET A 11 17.02 7.14 33.29
C MET A 11 16.29 7.98 32.21
N ASN A 12 16.72 9.22 32.00
CA ASN A 12 16.06 10.11 31.04
C ASN A 12 16.26 9.64 29.59
N VAL A 13 17.42 9.08 29.27
CA VAL A 13 17.70 8.50 27.95
C VAL A 13 16.83 7.27 27.69
N ILE A 14 16.63 6.41 28.69
CA ILE A 14 15.74 5.25 28.57
C ILE A 14 14.29 5.69 28.31
N ILE A 15 13.81 6.71 29.02
CA ILE A 15 12.44 7.24 28.83
C ILE A 15 12.28 7.81 27.43
N VAL A 16 13.22 8.63 26.96
CA VAL A 16 13.17 9.22 25.61
C VAL A 16 13.24 8.14 24.54
N ALA A 17 14.09 7.11 24.71
CA ALA A 17 14.19 6.00 23.78
C ALA A 17 12.88 5.20 23.70
N ALA A 18 12.21 4.97 24.83
CA ALA A 18 10.92 4.30 24.88
C ALA A 18 9.82 5.11 24.16
N ILE A 19 9.76 6.43 24.41
CA ILE A 19 8.80 7.33 23.74
C ILE A 19 9.05 7.35 22.22
N ALA A 20 10.31 7.46 21.80
CA ALA A 20 10.68 7.46 20.39
C ALA A 20 10.25 6.17 19.68
N LEU A 21 10.44 5.01 20.32
CA LEU A 21 9.97 3.72 19.79
C LEU A 21 8.45 3.68 19.65
N ILE A 22 7.70 4.15 20.64
CA ILE A 22 6.23 4.20 20.60
C ILE A 22 5.76 5.09 19.44
N VAL A 23 6.32 6.29 19.31
CA VAL A 23 5.97 7.21 18.22
C VAL A 23 6.27 6.58 16.85
N LEU A 24 7.43 5.93 16.70
CA LEU A 24 7.79 5.24 15.46
C LEU A 24 6.76 4.16 15.10
N VAL A 25 6.33 3.34 16.06
CA VAL A 25 5.30 2.32 15.85
C VAL A 25 3.99 2.94 15.41
N VAL A 26 3.53 4.01 16.07
CA VAL A 26 2.27 4.71 15.71
C VAL A 26 2.34 5.27 14.29
N VAL A 27 3.46 5.90 13.93
CA VAL A 27 3.72 6.39 12.58
C VAL A 27 3.61 5.24 11.56
N ILE A 28 4.30 4.13 11.79
CA ILE A 28 4.25 2.95 10.91
C ILE A 28 2.81 2.45 10.74
N LEU A 29 2.02 2.36 11.82
CA LEU A 29 0.63 1.89 11.74
C LEU A 29 -0.26 2.82 10.91
N ILE A 30 -0.12 4.14 11.07
CA ILE A 30 -0.87 5.14 10.29
C ILE A 30 -0.49 5.04 8.80
N PHE A 31 0.80 5.03 8.50
CA PHE A 31 1.28 4.96 7.12
C PHE A 31 0.92 3.64 6.46
N THR A 32 1.02 2.51 7.17
CA THR A 32 0.64 1.18 6.65
C THR A 32 -0.85 1.14 6.30
N GLY A 33 -1.71 1.76 7.11
CA GLY A 33 -3.14 1.86 6.82
C GLY A 33 -3.45 2.64 5.53
N LYS A 34 -2.79 3.78 5.32
CA LYS A 34 -2.96 4.60 4.10
C LYS A 34 -2.41 3.91 2.85
N VAL A 35 -1.24 3.28 2.94
CA VAL A 35 -0.60 2.58 1.81
C VAL A 35 -1.48 1.44 1.29
N LYS A 36 -2.19 0.72 2.17
CA LYS A 36 -3.14 -0.31 1.73
C LYS A 36 -4.31 0.23 0.91
N SER A 37 -4.83 1.42 1.24
CA SER A 37 -5.89 2.06 0.45
C SER A 37 -5.35 2.50 -0.91
N VAL A 38 -4.21 3.20 -0.92
CA VAL A 38 -3.61 3.73 -2.15
C VAL A 38 -3.27 2.62 -3.14
N ASN A 39 -2.75 1.48 -2.67
CA ASN A 39 -2.50 0.34 -3.57
C ASN A 39 -3.79 -0.22 -4.18
N LYS A 40 -4.91 -0.29 -3.44
CA LYS A 40 -6.19 -0.73 -4.00
C LYS A 40 -6.73 0.23 -5.05
N ASP A 41 -6.56 1.53 -4.84
CA ASP A 41 -6.97 2.55 -5.79
C ASP A 41 -6.08 2.50 -7.06
N LEU A 42 -4.75 2.37 -6.91
CA LEU A 42 -3.80 2.25 -8.02
C LEU A 42 -3.95 0.96 -8.83
N ASP A 43 -4.30 -0.14 -8.17
CA ASP A 43 -4.60 -1.42 -8.82
C ASP A 43 -5.99 -1.44 -9.46
N SER A 44 -6.81 -0.39 -9.30
CA SER A 44 -8.10 -0.34 -9.98
C SER A 44 -7.93 -0.22 -11.49
N CYS A 45 -8.75 -0.97 -12.24
CA CYS A 45 -8.75 -0.92 -13.69
C CYS A 45 -8.99 0.50 -14.23
N THR A 46 -9.86 1.25 -13.54
CA THR A 46 -10.17 2.65 -13.84
C THR A 46 -8.94 3.56 -13.73
N SER A 47 -8.09 3.37 -12.71
CA SER A 47 -6.86 4.16 -12.56
C SER A 47 -5.82 3.88 -13.64
N LYS A 48 -5.88 2.72 -14.29
CA LYS A 48 -5.06 2.39 -15.47
C LYS A 48 -5.68 2.85 -16.80
N GLY A 49 -6.81 3.58 -16.75
CA GLY A 49 -7.51 4.07 -17.94
C GLY A 49 -8.32 2.99 -18.66
N GLY A 50 -8.62 1.88 -17.98
CA GLY A 50 -9.41 0.77 -18.51
C GLY A 50 -10.80 0.68 -17.91
N MET A 51 -11.59 -0.26 -18.44
CA MET A 51 -12.88 -0.66 -17.89
C MET A 51 -12.87 -2.17 -17.61
N CYS A 52 -13.50 -2.56 -16.51
CA CYS A 52 -13.71 -3.97 -16.21
C CYS A 52 -14.82 -4.51 -17.12
N GLU A 53 -14.49 -5.52 -17.92
CA GLU A 53 -15.45 -6.22 -18.78
C GLU A 53 -15.50 -7.71 -18.41
N PRO A 54 -16.66 -8.37 -18.58
CA PRO A 54 -16.79 -9.80 -18.33
C PRO A 54 -15.75 -10.57 -19.15
N ASN A 55 -15.07 -11.52 -18.52
CA ASN A 55 -14.11 -12.37 -19.22
C ASN A 55 -14.84 -13.18 -20.28
N HIS A 56 -14.58 -12.86 -21.55
CA HIS A 56 -15.26 -13.51 -22.67
C HIS A 56 -14.73 -14.92 -22.99
N GLY A 57 -13.70 -15.41 -22.29
CA GLY A 57 -13.17 -16.77 -22.43
C GLY A 57 -12.64 -17.09 -23.85
N GLY A 58 -11.32 -17.14 -24.04
CA GLY A 58 -10.73 -17.50 -25.33
C GLY A 58 -9.34 -16.89 -25.57
N LEU A 59 -8.92 -16.80 -26.84
CA LEU A 59 -7.65 -16.19 -27.26
C LEU A 59 -7.65 -14.66 -27.07
N GLN A 60 -8.83 -14.06 -26.88
CA GLN A 60 -9.03 -12.62 -26.73
C GLN A 60 -10.02 -12.37 -25.58
N PRO A 61 -9.54 -12.05 -24.37
CA PRO A 61 -10.41 -11.81 -23.21
C PRO A 61 -11.11 -10.43 -23.27
N CYS A 62 -10.67 -9.56 -24.18
CA CYS A 62 -11.22 -8.24 -24.47
C CYS A 62 -11.70 -8.18 -25.93
N GLY A 63 -12.65 -7.29 -26.24
CA GLY A 63 -13.17 -7.10 -27.60
C GLY A 63 -12.12 -6.60 -28.61
N PRO A 64 -12.48 -6.52 -29.92
CA PRO A 64 -11.59 -5.93 -30.93
C PRO A 64 -11.22 -4.50 -30.52
N ASP A 65 -9.94 -4.14 -30.67
CA ASP A 65 -9.35 -2.84 -30.27
C ASP A 65 -9.17 -2.61 -28.75
N LYS A 66 -9.25 -3.67 -27.94
CA LYS A 66 -8.96 -3.59 -26.50
C LYS A 66 -7.89 -4.60 -26.07
N ALA A 67 -6.98 -4.17 -25.18
CA ALA A 67 -5.94 -5.03 -24.62
C ALA A 67 -6.19 -5.35 -23.14
N PRO A 68 -5.96 -6.60 -22.69
CA PRO A 68 -6.02 -6.94 -21.28
C PRO A 68 -4.80 -6.37 -20.53
N VAL A 69 -5.05 -5.78 -19.36
CA VAL A 69 -3.99 -5.35 -18.43
C VAL A 69 -4.19 -5.98 -17.06
N THR A 70 -3.09 -6.19 -16.35
CA THR A 70 -3.13 -6.68 -14.97
C THR A 70 -3.64 -5.56 -14.06
N ALA A 71 -4.90 -5.64 -13.66
CA ALA A 71 -5.54 -4.77 -12.69
C ALA A 71 -6.59 -5.55 -11.89
N THR A 72 -6.96 -5.05 -10.71
CA THR A 72 -8.02 -5.63 -9.87
C THR A 72 -9.39 -5.20 -10.40
N CYS A 73 -10.19 -6.18 -10.80
CA CYS A 73 -11.62 -6.02 -11.11
C CYS A 73 -12.46 -6.89 -10.16
N PRO A 74 -13.65 -6.43 -9.73
CA PRO A 74 -14.62 -7.28 -9.06
C PRO A 74 -15.15 -8.36 -10.03
N ASP A 75 -15.36 -9.58 -9.53
CA ASP A 75 -16.10 -10.67 -10.18
C ASP A 75 -15.55 -11.19 -11.53
N ASN A 76 -14.45 -11.96 -11.53
CA ASN A 76 -13.87 -12.69 -12.70
C ASN A 76 -13.80 -11.89 -14.02
N GLN A 77 -13.79 -10.57 -13.92
CA GLN A 77 -13.70 -9.62 -15.03
C GLN A 77 -12.23 -9.34 -15.34
N VAL A 78 -11.96 -9.06 -16.60
CA VAL A 78 -10.64 -8.63 -17.05
C VAL A 78 -10.64 -7.12 -17.22
N CYS A 79 -9.51 -6.49 -16.90
CA CYS A 79 -9.34 -5.08 -17.16
C CYS A 79 -8.93 -4.85 -18.61
N CYS A 80 -9.76 -4.16 -19.38
CA CYS A 80 -9.52 -3.89 -20.78
C CYS A 80 -9.27 -2.39 -21.01
N ILE A 81 -8.15 -2.05 -21.65
CA ILE A 81 -7.83 -0.69 -22.09
C ILE A 81 -8.11 -0.55 -23.58
N SER A 82 -8.55 0.63 -24.02
CA SER A 82 -8.73 0.91 -25.46
C SER A 82 -7.38 1.23 -26.07
N LEU A 83 -7.00 0.51 -27.13
CA LEU A 83 -5.84 0.83 -27.96
C LEU A 83 -6.33 1.80 -29.03
N LEU A 84 -6.09 3.09 -28.83
CA LEU A 84 -6.41 4.14 -29.79
C LEU A 84 -5.30 4.28 -30.83
#